data_AF-A0A494T554-F1
#
_entry.id   AF-A0A494T554-F1
#
_cell.length_a   1.000
_cell.length_b   1.000
_cell.length_c   1.000
_cell.angle_alpha   90.00
_cell.angle_beta   90.00
_cell.angle_gamma   90.00
#
_symmetry.space_group_name_H-M   'P 1'
#
loop_
_entity.id
_entity.type
_entity.pdbx_description
1 polymer ?
#
loop_
_entity_poly.entity_id
_entity_poly.type
_entity_poly.pdbx_seq_one_letter_code
_entity_poly.pdbx_strand_id
1 'polypeptide(L)'
;MAEHAKTETALTDYPRPSVAVDVAVLTVRHDALRVVAVQSPRGLSLPGTFLHPGERLAEAARRALSSKAGLQALDFHQIGMFDAPDRDDRGWVLSMAHGSVVPHESLANSNDIVEVEIEDGSATSPLAFDHAEMVTLSVEDMRRRYAASIDPGRLLGDAFTLLELRKLYEVVYDRELPKDTFRRHVSSALEGTGDTSTAGGGRPAEMYRRKTEISLPESAAVLFRA
;
A
#
# COMPACT_ATOMS: atom_id res chain seq x y z
N MET A 1 -9.78 48.58 34.25
CA MET A 1 -10.21 47.43 33.45
C MET A 1 -9.60 47.62 32.06
N ALA A 2 -8.37 47.16 31.85
CA ALA A 2 -7.68 47.31 30.56
C ALA A 2 -7.93 46.06 29.72
N GLU A 3 -8.76 46.23 28.70
CA GLU A 3 -9.11 45.24 27.69
C GLU A 3 -7.87 44.99 26.82
N HIS A 4 -7.28 43.81 26.93
CA HIS A 4 -6.19 43.38 26.06
C HIS A 4 -6.76 43.03 24.69
N ALA A 5 -6.77 44.00 23.77
CA ALA A 5 -7.01 43.74 22.37
C ALA A 5 -5.87 42.86 21.82
N LYS A 6 -6.14 41.56 21.60
CA LYS A 6 -5.22 40.69 20.86
C LYS A 6 -5.18 41.17 19.41
N THR A 7 -4.05 41.73 19.00
CA THR A 7 -3.76 41.96 17.57
C THR A 7 -3.84 40.62 16.84
N GLU A 8 -4.70 40.53 15.83
CA GLU A 8 -4.91 39.31 15.06
C GLU A 8 -3.67 39.04 14.20
N THR A 9 -2.88 38.03 14.57
CA THR A 9 -1.69 37.60 13.82
C THR A 9 -2.11 36.99 12.48
N ALA A 10 -1.52 37.43 11.38
CA ALA A 10 -1.85 36.90 10.06
C ALA A 10 -1.22 35.50 9.87
N LEU A 11 -1.86 34.63 9.09
CA LEU A 11 -1.29 33.30 8.75
C LEU A 11 0.05 33.39 7.98
N THR A 12 0.41 34.55 7.46
CA THR A 12 1.70 34.83 6.83
C THR A 12 2.81 35.08 7.82
N ASP A 13 2.49 35.36 9.08
CA ASP A 13 3.47 35.66 10.13
C ASP A 13 4.07 34.38 10.73
N TYR A 14 3.43 33.24 10.49
CA TYR A 14 3.94 31.93 10.87
C TYR A 14 4.86 31.38 9.77
N PRO A 15 6.09 30.93 10.11
CA PRO A 15 6.92 30.16 9.21
C PRO A 15 6.14 28.95 8.66
N ARG A 16 6.43 28.54 7.42
CA ARG A 16 5.71 27.47 6.73
C ARG A 16 6.63 26.34 6.34
N PRO A 17 6.26 25.07 6.59
CA PRO A 17 6.99 23.95 6.03
C PRO A 17 6.74 23.86 4.54
N SER A 18 7.65 23.22 3.83
CA SER A 18 7.31 22.61 2.54
C SER A 18 6.44 21.38 2.80
N VAL A 19 5.42 21.17 1.98
CA VAL A 19 4.56 19.98 2.08
C VAL A 19 4.85 19.07 0.91
N ALA A 20 5.17 17.82 1.19
CA ALA A 20 5.40 16.75 0.23
C ALA A 20 4.28 15.71 0.31
N VAL A 21 4.25 14.87 -0.72
CA VAL A 21 3.48 13.63 -0.76
C VAL A 21 4.38 12.54 -1.32
N ASP A 22 4.26 11.35 -0.76
CA ASP A 22 4.99 10.15 -1.19
C ASP A 22 3.99 8.98 -1.26
N VAL A 23 4.13 8.09 -2.24
CA VAL A 23 3.18 6.98 -2.44
C VAL A 23 3.88 5.63 -2.39
N ALA A 24 3.58 4.82 -1.38
CA ALA A 24 3.98 3.42 -1.31
C ALA A 24 3.00 2.56 -2.12
N VAL A 25 3.40 2.16 -3.33
CA VAL A 25 2.61 1.25 -4.17
C VAL A 25 3.14 -0.17 -3.96
N LEU A 26 2.32 -1.02 -3.35
CA LEU A 26 2.60 -2.41 -3.07
C LEU A 26 2.02 -3.32 -4.15
N THR A 27 2.73 -4.40 -4.45
CA THR A 27 2.30 -5.47 -5.35
C THR A 27 2.85 -6.81 -4.87
N VAL A 28 2.30 -7.91 -5.38
CA VAL A 28 2.88 -9.24 -5.22
C VAL A 28 3.37 -9.74 -6.58
N ARG A 29 4.62 -10.21 -6.63
CA ARG A 29 5.22 -10.78 -7.85
C ARG A 29 6.25 -11.86 -7.49
N HIS A 30 6.15 -13.01 -8.15
CA HIS A 30 7.01 -14.18 -7.92
C HIS A 30 7.02 -14.62 -6.45
N ASP A 31 5.85 -14.77 -5.84
CA ASP A 31 5.68 -15.17 -4.44
C ASP A 31 6.37 -14.23 -3.41
N ALA A 32 6.60 -12.96 -3.76
CA ALA A 32 7.17 -11.95 -2.87
C ALA A 32 6.36 -10.65 -2.87
N LEU A 33 6.26 -10.02 -1.69
CA LEU A 33 5.70 -8.67 -1.54
C LEU A 33 6.74 -7.66 -2.00
N ARG A 34 6.33 -6.66 -2.78
CA ARG A 34 7.24 -5.67 -3.35
C ARG A 34 6.64 -4.28 -3.26
N VAL A 35 7.50 -3.27 -3.17
CA VAL A 35 7.15 -1.86 -3.29
C VAL A 35 7.78 -1.23 -4.52
N VAL A 36 7.03 -0.37 -5.19
CA VAL A 36 7.54 0.47 -6.27
C VAL A 36 8.41 1.59 -5.70
N ALA A 37 9.65 1.65 -6.18
CA ALA A 37 10.59 2.73 -5.96
C ALA A 37 11.00 3.37 -7.30
N VAL A 38 11.54 4.58 -7.24
CA VAL A 38 12.09 5.33 -8.37
C VAL A 38 13.50 5.79 -8.03
N GLN A 39 14.35 5.90 -9.05
CA GLN A 39 15.72 6.39 -8.87
C GLN A 39 15.71 7.91 -8.62
N SER A 40 16.43 8.34 -7.59
CA SER A 40 16.71 9.75 -7.31
C SER A 40 18.22 9.98 -7.17
N PRO A 41 18.68 11.25 -7.14
CA PRO A 41 20.07 11.57 -6.79
C PRO A 41 20.51 11.07 -5.41
N ARG A 42 19.58 10.70 -4.53
CA ARG A 42 19.83 10.20 -3.17
C ARG A 42 19.69 8.69 -3.04
N GLY A 43 19.53 7.98 -4.16
CA GLY A 43 19.23 6.55 -4.19
C GLY A 43 17.75 6.28 -4.47
N LEU A 44 17.31 5.06 -4.16
CA LEU A 44 15.92 4.65 -4.34
C LEU A 44 15.00 5.44 -3.40
N SER A 45 13.82 5.78 -3.88
CA SER A 45 12.83 6.56 -3.12
C SER A 45 11.42 6.20 -3.57
N LEU A 46 10.42 6.44 -2.72
CA LEU A 46 9.03 6.35 -3.15
C LEU A 46 8.74 7.44 -4.20
N PRO A 47 7.78 7.20 -5.12
CA PRO A 47 7.24 8.24 -5.99
C PRO A 47 6.71 9.41 -5.17
N GLY A 48 7.45 10.52 -5.18
CA GLY A 48 7.19 11.68 -4.34
C GLY A 48 7.28 13.01 -5.06
N THR A 49 6.57 14.01 -4.53
CA THR A 49 6.66 15.41 -4.99
C THR A 49 6.27 16.39 -3.88
N PHE A 50 6.74 17.63 -4.00
CA PHE A 50 6.19 18.75 -3.26
C PHE A 50 4.83 19.19 -3.82
N LEU A 51 3.98 19.69 -2.91
CA LEU A 51 2.69 20.28 -3.17
C LEU A 51 2.85 21.68 -3.80
N HIS A 52 2.08 21.97 -4.84
CA HIS A 52 2.01 23.30 -5.43
C HIS A 52 0.96 24.18 -4.73
N PRO A 53 1.07 25.53 -4.83
CA PRO A 53 0.03 26.43 -4.32
C PRO A 53 -1.35 26.10 -4.89
N GLY A 54 -2.33 25.88 -4.02
CA GLY A 54 -3.71 25.55 -4.41
C GLY A 54 -3.95 24.10 -4.84
N GLU A 55 -2.92 23.26 -4.87
CA GLU A 55 -3.02 21.84 -5.22
C GLU A 55 -3.50 21.02 -4.02
N ARG A 56 -4.37 20.03 -4.26
CA ARG A 56 -4.76 19.05 -3.24
C ARG A 56 -3.69 17.96 -3.11
N LEU A 57 -3.53 17.39 -1.91
CA LEU A 57 -2.59 16.29 -1.67
C LEU A 57 -2.83 15.10 -2.63
N ALA A 58 -4.10 14.76 -2.90
CA ALA A 58 -4.43 13.69 -3.83
C ALA A 58 -4.10 14.04 -5.31
N GLU A 59 -4.06 15.33 -5.68
CA GLU A 59 -3.62 15.75 -7.02
C GLU A 59 -2.10 15.64 -7.13
N ALA A 60 -1.38 16.08 -6.09
CA ALA A 60 0.06 15.91 -6.00
C ALA A 60 0.48 14.43 -6.03
N ALA A 61 -0.24 13.54 -5.32
CA ALA A 61 0.05 12.12 -5.30
C ALA A 61 -0.15 11.47 -6.69
N ARG A 62 -1.23 11.81 -7.40
CA ARG A 62 -1.44 11.38 -8.79
C ARG A 62 -0.33 11.89 -9.72
N ARG A 63 0.09 13.15 -9.54
CA ARG A 63 1.18 13.75 -10.31
C ARG A 63 2.51 13.06 -10.01
N ALA A 64 2.80 12.70 -8.75
CA ALA A 64 3.99 11.94 -8.39
C ALA A 64 4.00 10.57 -9.09
N LEU A 65 2.91 9.80 -8.97
CA LEU A 65 2.76 8.50 -9.64
C LEU A 65 2.95 8.61 -11.15
N SER A 66 2.30 9.58 -11.80
CA SER A 66 2.40 9.72 -13.26
C SER A 66 3.76 10.22 -13.72
N SER A 67 4.36 11.19 -13.04
CA SER A 67 5.60 11.85 -13.51
C SER A 67 6.88 11.14 -13.08
N LYS A 68 6.83 10.36 -12.00
CA LYS A 68 7.99 9.64 -11.46
C LYS A 68 7.97 8.16 -11.75
N ALA A 69 6.78 7.54 -11.72
CA ALA A 69 6.62 6.10 -11.87
C ALA A 69 5.86 5.72 -13.14
N GLY A 70 5.40 6.68 -13.97
CA GLY A 70 4.59 6.37 -15.16
C GLY A 70 3.27 5.66 -14.85
N LEU A 71 2.82 5.66 -13.59
CA LEU A 71 1.62 4.95 -13.15
C LEU A 71 0.42 5.90 -13.17
N GLN A 72 -0.69 5.42 -13.73
CA GLN A 72 -1.93 6.18 -13.88
C GLN A 72 -3.12 5.37 -13.36
N ALA A 73 -4.20 6.09 -13.01
CA ALA A 73 -5.47 5.50 -12.61
C ALA A 73 -5.40 4.51 -11.43
N LEU A 74 -4.44 4.69 -10.52
CA LEU A 74 -4.35 3.90 -9.30
C LEU A 74 -5.19 4.53 -8.18
N ASP A 75 -5.92 3.68 -7.46
CA ASP A 75 -6.52 4.06 -6.19
C ASP A 75 -5.46 4.07 -5.09
N PHE A 76 -5.53 5.07 -4.23
CA PHE A 76 -4.64 5.23 -3.08
C PHE A 76 -5.37 5.98 -1.97
N HIS A 77 -4.83 5.91 -0.77
CA HIS A 77 -5.37 6.56 0.41
C HIS A 77 -4.23 7.07 1.29
N GLN A 78 -4.53 8.03 2.14
CA GLN A 78 -3.56 8.55 3.12
C GLN A 78 -3.30 7.49 4.20
N ILE A 79 -2.02 7.28 4.53
CA ILE A 79 -1.60 6.35 5.59
C ILE A 79 -1.01 7.06 6.80
N GLY A 80 -0.40 8.25 6.64
CA GLY A 80 0.17 9.00 7.75
C GLY A 80 0.84 10.30 7.35
N MET A 81 0.91 11.24 8.30
CA MET A 81 1.75 12.43 8.21
C MET A 81 3.13 12.12 8.82
N PHE A 82 4.18 12.45 8.08
CA PHE A 82 5.57 12.36 8.50
C PHE A 82 6.08 13.77 8.73
N ASP A 83 6.31 14.11 10.00
CA ASP A 83 6.56 15.47 10.48
C ASP A 83 7.79 15.59 11.41
N ALA A 84 8.64 14.55 11.46
CA ALA A 84 9.91 14.61 12.16
C ALA A 84 10.74 15.81 11.65
N PRO A 85 11.18 16.74 12.53
CA PRO A 85 11.83 17.98 12.10
C PRO A 85 13.09 17.82 11.24
N ASP A 86 13.76 16.67 11.36
CA ASP A 86 15.00 16.28 10.70
C ASP A 86 14.83 15.22 9.60
N ARG A 87 13.59 14.90 9.21
CA ARG A 87 13.32 13.91 8.15
C ARG A 87 13.93 14.27 6.80
N ASP A 88 14.13 15.56 6.56
CA ASP A 88 14.69 16.09 5.32
C ASP A 88 15.77 17.12 5.65
N ASP A 89 17.02 16.78 5.31
CA ASP A 89 18.18 17.66 5.53
C ASP A 89 18.16 18.94 4.66
N ARG A 90 17.22 19.07 3.72
CA ARG A 90 17.05 20.27 2.89
C ARG A 90 16.25 21.37 3.59
N GLY A 91 15.56 21.05 4.69
CA GLY A 91 14.83 22.03 5.48
C GLY A 91 13.55 21.47 6.10
N TRP A 92 12.68 22.37 6.58
CA TRP A 92 11.43 21.98 7.25
C TRP A 92 10.41 21.45 6.24
N VAL A 93 10.24 20.12 6.21
CA VAL A 93 9.34 19.42 5.30
C VAL A 93 8.39 18.54 6.10
N LEU A 94 7.10 18.61 5.79
CA LEU A 94 6.11 17.61 6.18
C LEU A 94 5.79 16.75 4.94
N SER A 95 5.61 15.44 5.10
CA SER A 95 5.14 14.59 3.99
C SER A 95 3.88 13.82 4.35
N MET A 96 2.88 13.87 3.48
CA MET A 96 1.73 12.99 3.56
C MET A 96 1.97 11.72 2.76
N ALA A 97 2.25 10.63 3.47
CA ALA A 97 2.39 9.32 2.87
C ALA A 97 1.03 8.77 2.45
N HIS A 98 0.99 8.16 1.27
CA HIS A 98 -0.15 7.43 0.75
C HIS A 98 0.23 5.97 0.50
N GLY A 99 -0.74 5.08 0.66
CA GLY A 99 -0.60 3.66 0.35
C GLY A 99 -1.48 3.26 -0.84
N SER A 100 -1.01 2.30 -1.63
CA SER A 100 -1.77 1.67 -2.71
C SER A 100 -1.37 0.20 -2.80
N VAL A 101 -2.31 -0.67 -3.15
CA VAL A 101 -2.05 -2.10 -3.43
C VAL A 101 -2.65 -2.40 -4.79
N VAL A 102 -1.82 -2.85 -5.72
CA VAL A 102 -2.22 -3.03 -7.13
C VAL A 102 -1.73 -4.37 -7.68
N PRO A 103 -2.46 -4.98 -8.62
CA PRO A 103 -1.97 -6.14 -9.36
C PRO A 103 -0.70 -5.81 -10.13
N HIS A 104 0.23 -6.75 -10.24
CA HIS A 104 1.53 -6.52 -10.88
C HIS A 104 1.39 -6.08 -12.35
N GLU A 105 0.39 -6.57 -13.07
CA GLU A 105 0.09 -6.14 -14.45
C GLU A 105 -0.23 -4.65 -14.57
N SER A 106 -0.66 -3.99 -13.48
CA SER A 106 -0.89 -2.54 -13.44
C SER A 106 0.42 -1.76 -13.53
N LEU A 107 1.57 -2.41 -13.32
CA LEU A 107 2.90 -1.81 -13.40
C LEU A 107 3.55 -1.99 -14.78
N ALA A 108 2.98 -2.81 -15.67
CA ALA A 108 3.64 -3.29 -16.89
C ALA A 108 4.06 -2.20 -17.89
N ASN A 109 3.46 -1.01 -17.82
CA ASN A 109 3.77 0.11 -18.72
C ASN A 109 4.80 1.09 -18.13
N SER A 110 5.36 0.80 -16.97
CA SER A 110 6.34 1.65 -16.32
C SER A 110 7.77 1.21 -16.62
N ASN A 111 8.56 2.11 -17.20
CA ASN A 111 9.98 1.86 -17.50
C ASN A 111 10.93 2.43 -16.44
N ASP A 112 10.44 3.30 -15.55
CA ASP A 112 11.27 4.09 -14.63
C ASP A 112 11.15 3.63 -13.16
N ILE A 113 10.57 2.45 -12.93
CA ILE A 113 10.39 1.87 -11.61
C ILE A 113 11.38 0.76 -11.31
N VAL A 114 11.70 0.65 -10.02
CA VAL A 114 12.41 -0.48 -9.42
C VAL A 114 11.48 -1.12 -8.42
N GLU A 115 11.26 -2.43 -8.53
CA GLU A 115 10.51 -3.18 -7.53
C GLU A 115 11.46 -3.66 -6.43
N VAL A 116 11.33 -3.08 -5.23
CA VAL A 116 12.10 -3.48 -4.05
C VAL A 116 11.31 -4.53 -3.28
N GLU A 117 11.95 -5.64 -2.97
CA GLU A 117 11.33 -6.72 -2.17
C GLU A 117 11.10 -6.26 -0.72
N ILE A 118 10.06 -6.80 -0.11
CA ILE A 118 9.71 -6.55 1.29
C ILE A 118 9.83 -7.86 2.06
N GLU A 119 10.61 -7.83 3.13
CA GLU A 119 10.79 -8.93 4.09
C GLU A 119 10.49 -8.38 5.49
N ASP A 120 9.75 -9.14 6.31
CA ASP A 120 9.31 -8.74 7.65
C ASP A 120 8.70 -7.32 7.70
N GLY A 121 7.94 -6.98 6.66
CA GLY A 121 7.28 -5.68 6.53
C GLY A 121 8.21 -4.49 6.23
N SER A 122 9.49 -4.73 5.91
CA SER A 122 10.46 -3.68 5.58
C SER A 122 11.05 -3.88 4.19
N ALA A 123 11.37 -2.78 3.51
CA ALA A 123 12.06 -2.85 2.21
C ALA A 123 13.47 -3.42 2.39
N THR A 124 13.88 -4.37 1.54
CA THR A 124 15.20 -5.03 1.59
C THR A 124 16.34 -4.15 1.07
N SER A 125 16.01 -3.07 0.37
CA SER A 125 16.98 -2.08 -0.12
C SER A 125 16.78 -0.73 0.59
N PRO A 126 17.86 0.00 0.93
CA PRO A 126 17.76 1.33 1.51
C PRO A 126 16.95 2.28 0.62
N LEU A 127 16.02 3.00 1.25
CA LEU A 127 15.26 4.08 0.62
C LEU A 127 15.70 5.42 1.21
N ALA A 128 15.67 6.48 0.41
CA ALA A 128 16.02 7.82 0.84
C ALA A 128 15.07 8.34 1.93
N PHE A 129 15.57 9.23 2.79
CA PHE A 129 14.81 9.84 3.88
C PHE A 129 14.24 8.78 4.84
N ASP A 130 13.02 9.00 5.33
CA ASP A 130 12.22 8.09 6.16
C ASP A 130 11.30 7.18 5.33
N HIS A 131 11.56 7.01 4.03
CA HIS A 131 10.67 6.24 3.15
C HIS A 131 10.57 4.76 3.53
N ALA A 132 11.59 4.18 4.17
CA ALA A 132 11.48 2.83 4.71
C ALA A 132 10.36 2.72 5.75
N GLU A 133 10.19 3.72 6.61
CA GLU A 133 9.13 3.77 7.62
C GLU A 133 7.75 3.92 6.96
N MET A 134 7.65 4.71 5.89
CA MET A 134 6.43 4.82 5.08
C MET A 134 6.02 3.49 4.47
N VAL A 135 6.99 2.70 3.99
CA VAL A 135 6.74 1.35 3.46
C VAL A 135 6.22 0.43 4.56
N THR A 136 6.87 0.41 5.72
CA THR A 136 6.42 -0.39 6.87
C THR A 136 4.97 -0.06 7.24
N LEU A 137 4.63 1.23 7.35
CA LEU A 137 3.27 1.65 7.65
C LEU A 137 2.26 1.26 6.56
N SER A 138 2.68 1.29 5.30
CA SER A 138 1.85 0.84 4.17
C SER A 138 1.60 -0.67 4.19
N VAL A 139 2.61 -1.47 4.59
CA VAL A 139 2.46 -2.92 4.74
C VAL A 139 1.53 -3.25 5.91
N GLU A 140 1.66 -2.56 7.04
CA GLU A 140 0.73 -2.69 8.15
C GLU A 140 -0.70 -2.34 7.74
N ASP A 141 -0.88 -1.28 6.95
CA ASP A 141 -2.18 -0.89 6.42
C ASP A 141 -2.78 -1.94 5.49
N MET A 142 -1.97 -2.46 4.56
CA MET A 142 -2.35 -3.59 3.71
C MET A 142 -2.78 -4.80 4.56
N ARG A 143 -1.97 -5.19 5.55
CA ARG A 143 -2.28 -6.31 6.46
C ARG A 143 -3.58 -6.10 7.23
N ARG A 144 -3.89 -4.87 7.67
CA ARG A 144 -5.18 -4.55 8.32
C ARG A 144 -6.35 -4.72 7.35
N ARG A 145 -6.24 -4.23 6.12
CA ARG A 145 -7.28 -4.35 5.09
C ARG A 145 -7.52 -5.80 4.66
N TYR A 146 -6.45 -6.57 4.48
CA TYR A 146 -6.51 -7.99 4.12
C TYR A 146 -7.06 -8.87 5.26
N ALA A 147 -6.91 -8.43 6.52
CA ALA A 147 -7.54 -9.09 7.65
C ALA A 147 -9.05 -8.86 7.70
N ALA A 148 -9.53 -7.75 7.13
CA ALA A 148 -10.94 -7.38 7.11
C ALA A 148 -11.68 -7.86 5.84
N SER A 149 -11.00 -8.00 4.70
CA SER A 149 -11.63 -8.31 3.43
C SER A 149 -10.76 -9.21 2.56
N ILE A 150 -11.39 -10.04 1.71
CA ILE A 150 -10.69 -10.92 0.78
C ILE A 150 -10.11 -10.13 -0.38
N ASP A 151 -8.78 -10.10 -0.44
CA ASP A 151 -7.99 -9.50 -1.52
C ASP A 151 -8.54 -8.15 -2.03
N PRO A 152 -8.64 -7.13 -1.15
CA PRO A 152 -9.21 -5.83 -1.53
C PRO A 152 -8.42 -5.15 -2.65
N GLY A 153 -7.10 -5.41 -2.76
CA GLY A 153 -6.23 -4.93 -3.83
C GLY A 153 -6.42 -5.63 -5.19
N ARG A 154 -7.29 -6.66 -5.26
CA ARG A 154 -7.53 -7.47 -6.47
C ARG A 154 -6.26 -8.15 -7.02
N LEU A 155 -5.29 -8.48 -6.19
CA LEU A 155 -4.00 -9.06 -6.61
C LEU A 155 -4.16 -10.39 -7.36
N LEU A 156 -5.25 -11.12 -7.13
CA LEU A 156 -5.58 -12.36 -7.86
C LEU A 156 -6.63 -12.17 -8.96
N GLY A 157 -7.05 -10.93 -9.23
CA GLY A 157 -8.13 -10.63 -10.16
C GLY A 157 -9.53 -10.95 -9.62
N ASP A 158 -10.42 -11.42 -10.51
CA ASP A 158 -11.84 -11.63 -10.20
C ASP A 158 -12.18 -13.05 -9.76
N ALA A 159 -11.36 -14.04 -10.13
CA ALA A 159 -11.56 -15.44 -9.77
C ALA A 159 -10.24 -16.12 -9.45
N PHE A 160 -10.22 -16.91 -8.39
CA PHE A 160 -9.02 -17.56 -7.89
C PHE A 160 -9.35 -18.87 -7.17
N THR A 161 -8.37 -19.75 -7.04
CA THR A 161 -8.44 -20.95 -6.22
C THR A 161 -8.16 -20.62 -4.75
N LEU A 162 -8.62 -21.48 -3.84
CA LEU A 162 -8.30 -21.35 -2.42
C LEU A 162 -6.78 -21.48 -2.15
N LEU A 163 -6.04 -22.19 -3.00
CA LEU A 163 -4.60 -22.32 -2.89
C LEU A 163 -3.90 -21.00 -3.22
N GLU A 164 -4.27 -20.35 -4.33
CA GLU A 164 -3.74 -19.04 -4.71
C GLU A 164 -4.04 -17.99 -3.65
N LEU A 165 -5.28 -17.98 -3.14
CA LEU A 165 -5.66 -17.07 -2.05
C LEU A 165 -4.82 -17.29 -0.79
N ARG A 166 -4.61 -18.55 -0.40
CA ARG A 166 -3.77 -18.86 0.77
C ARG A 166 -2.33 -18.40 0.55
N LYS A 167 -1.74 -18.72 -0.61
CA LYS A 167 -0.37 -18.29 -0.95
C LYS A 167 -0.23 -16.77 -0.93
N LEU A 168 -1.21 -16.05 -1.48
CA LEU A 168 -1.21 -14.59 -1.41
C LEU A 168 -1.15 -14.13 0.05
N TYR A 169 -2.01 -14.66 0.92
CA TYR A 169 -1.99 -14.29 2.33
C TYR A 169 -0.69 -14.69 3.03
N GLU A 170 -0.07 -15.81 2.67
CA GLU A 170 1.25 -16.19 3.17
C GLU A 170 2.30 -15.12 2.83
N VAL A 171 2.26 -14.58 1.60
CA VAL A 171 3.13 -13.46 1.18
C VAL A 171 2.79 -12.15 1.92
N VAL A 172 1.51 -11.80 2.06
CA VAL A 172 1.09 -10.56 2.75
C VAL A 172 1.51 -10.55 4.22
N TYR A 173 1.40 -11.70 4.88
CA TYR A 173 1.73 -11.84 6.31
C TYR A 173 3.13 -12.40 6.57
N ASP A 174 3.90 -12.64 5.51
CA ASP A 174 5.28 -13.16 5.55
C ASP A 174 5.45 -14.41 6.42
N ARG A 175 4.56 -15.39 6.24
CA ARG A 175 4.59 -16.67 6.97
C ARG A 175 3.66 -17.71 6.37
N GLU A 176 3.92 -18.97 6.69
CA GLU A 176 3.03 -20.07 6.32
C GLU A 176 1.69 -20.03 7.08
N LEU A 177 0.62 -20.39 6.38
CA LEU A 177 -0.73 -20.42 6.92
C LEU A 177 -1.31 -21.84 6.86
N PRO A 178 -1.73 -22.41 8.01
CA PRO A 178 -2.30 -23.74 8.07
C PRO A 178 -3.56 -23.85 7.20
N LYS A 179 -3.55 -24.77 6.24
CA LYS A 179 -4.59 -24.94 5.21
C LYS A 179 -6.01 -24.99 5.77
N ASP A 180 -6.27 -25.85 6.75
CA ASP A 180 -7.61 -26.08 7.28
C ASP A 180 -8.13 -24.87 8.07
N THR A 181 -7.23 -24.23 8.84
CA THR A 181 -7.54 -23.01 9.58
C THR A 181 -7.81 -21.86 8.62
N PHE A 182 -6.99 -21.67 7.59
CA PHE A 182 -7.20 -20.64 6.58
C PHE A 182 -8.56 -20.81 5.90
N ARG A 183 -8.85 -22.01 5.39
CA ARG A 183 -10.13 -22.33 4.74
C ARG A 183 -11.32 -21.97 5.64
N ARG A 184 -11.29 -22.38 6.90
CA ARG A 184 -12.37 -22.12 7.85
C ARG A 184 -12.68 -20.62 8.01
N HIS A 185 -11.67 -19.76 8.01
CA HIS A 185 -11.84 -18.32 8.22
C HIS A 185 -12.32 -17.58 6.98
N VAL A 186 -11.92 -18.00 5.78
CA VAL A 186 -12.26 -17.29 4.54
C VAL A 186 -13.54 -17.79 3.87
N SER A 187 -13.97 -19.04 4.14
CA SER A 187 -15.05 -19.71 3.39
C SER A 187 -16.36 -18.93 3.34
N SER A 188 -16.75 -18.23 4.40
CA SER A 188 -18.00 -17.45 4.43
C SER A 188 -17.98 -16.27 3.45
N ALA A 189 -16.80 -15.69 3.22
CA ALA A 189 -16.57 -14.56 2.33
C ALA A 189 -16.28 -14.97 0.86
N LEU A 190 -16.35 -16.28 0.55
CA LEU A 190 -16.15 -16.81 -0.79
C LEU A 190 -17.46 -17.35 -1.39
N GLU A 191 -17.59 -17.20 -2.71
CA GLU A 191 -18.64 -17.77 -3.54
C GLU A 191 -18.01 -18.68 -4.59
N GLY A 192 -18.46 -19.93 -4.68
CA GLY A 192 -18.01 -20.85 -5.71
C GLY A 192 -18.52 -20.43 -7.08
N THR A 193 -17.65 -20.45 -8.08
CA THR A 193 -17.99 -20.06 -9.46
C THR A 193 -18.70 -21.17 -10.24
N GLY A 194 -18.58 -22.42 -9.77
CA GLY A 194 -18.93 -23.62 -10.54
C GLY A 194 -17.84 -24.07 -11.52
N ASP A 195 -16.84 -23.21 -11.77
CA ASP A 195 -15.71 -23.49 -12.65
C ASP A 195 -14.57 -24.16 -11.89
N THR A 196 -13.68 -24.81 -12.64
CA THR A 196 -12.43 -25.35 -12.12
C THR A 196 -11.24 -24.79 -12.88
N SER A 197 -10.09 -24.68 -12.21
CA SER A 197 -8.86 -24.21 -12.83
C SER A 197 -8.48 -25.10 -14.02
N THR A 198 -7.89 -24.50 -15.06
CA THR A 198 -7.31 -25.25 -16.18
C THR A 198 -6.21 -26.16 -15.64
N ALA A 199 -6.27 -27.45 -15.99
CA ALA A 199 -5.38 -28.49 -15.47
C ALA A 199 -3.92 -28.30 -15.93
N GLY A 200 -3.20 -27.39 -15.29
CA GLY A 200 -1.76 -27.19 -15.45
C GLY A 200 -0.95 -28.20 -14.62
N GLY A 201 -1.17 -29.50 -14.85
CA GLY A 201 -0.36 -30.59 -14.25
C GLY A 201 -0.91 -31.22 -12.96
N GLY A 202 -2.10 -30.84 -12.49
CA GLY A 202 -2.75 -31.41 -11.29
C GLY A 202 -4.27 -31.54 -11.41
N ARG A 203 -4.93 -32.04 -10.35
CA ARG A 203 -6.40 -32.11 -10.30
C ARG A 203 -6.98 -30.69 -10.38
N PRO A 204 -7.96 -30.44 -11.27
CA PRO A 204 -8.64 -29.14 -11.35
C PRO A 204 -9.15 -28.70 -9.97
N ALA A 205 -8.85 -27.46 -9.59
CA ALA A 205 -9.26 -26.88 -8.31
C ALA A 205 -10.50 -26.00 -8.51
N GLU A 206 -11.42 -26.01 -7.55
CA GLU A 206 -12.59 -25.15 -7.56
C GLU A 206 -12.17 -23.67 -7.56
N MET A 207 -12.80 -22.89 -8.44
CA MET A 207 -12.60 -21.45 -8.56
C MET A 207 -13.64 -20.71 -7.72
N TYR A 208 -13.19 -19.68 -7.01
CA TYR A 208 -14.02 -18.83 -6.15
C TYR A 208 -13.96 -17.37 -6.59
N ARG A 209 -15.00 -16.62 -6.24
CA ARG A 209 -14.99 -15.15 -6.18
C ARG A 209 -15.15 -14.70 -4.74
N ARG A 210 -14.58 -13.54 -4.43
CA ARG A 210 -14.84 -12.81 -3.18
C ARG A 210 -16.26 -12.23 -3.16
N LYS A 211 -16.90 -12.24 -2.01
CA LYS A 211 -18.17 -11.54 -1.76
C LYS A 211 -17.90 -10.10 -1.34
N THR A 212 -18.43 -9.14 -2.09
CA THR A 212 -18.07 -7.71 -1.96
C THR A 212 -18.57 -7.04 -0.68
N GLU A 213 -19.61 -7.58 -0.03
CA GLU A 213 -20.26 -6.98 1.14
C GLU A 213 -19.97 -7.73 2.46
N ILE A 214 -19.09 -8.73 2.44
CA ILE A 214 -18.79 -9.55 3.62
C ILE A 214 -17.42 -9.19 4.17
N SER A 215 -17.41 -8.58 5.36
CA SER A 215 -16.21 -8.52 6.18
C SER A 215 -15.88 -9.92 6.69
N LEU A 216 -14.58 -10.24 6.73
CA LEU A 216 -14.10 -11.40 7.45
C LEU A 216 -14.46 -11.32 8.93
N PRO A 217 -14.70 -12.46 9.60
CA PRO A 217 -14.95 -12.47 11.03
C PRO A 217 -13.72 -12.00 11.81
N GLU A 218 -13.91 -11.43 13.00
CA GLU A 218 -12.78 -10.99 13.85
C GLU A 218 -11.79 -12.12 14.17
N SER A 219 -12.25 -13.37 14.22
CA SER A 219 -11.39 -14.55 14.37
C SER A 219 -10.38 -14.70 13.24
N ALA A 220 -10.69 -14.23 12.02
CA ALA A 220 -9.74 -14.20 10.92
C ALA A 220 -8.60 -13.21 11.21
N ALA A 221 -8.90 -12.04 11.79
CA ALA A 221 -7.85 -11.11 12.19
C ALA A 221 -6.90 -11.72 13.23
N VAL A 222 -7.38 -12.60 14.12
CA VAL A 222 -6.52 -13.35 15.06
C VAL A 222 -5.60 -14.32 14.31
N LEU A 223 -6.11 -15.03 13.30
CA LEU A 223 -5.27 -15.87 12.44
C LEU A 223 -4.13 -15.06 11.86
N PHE A 224 -4.35 -13.77 11.54
CA PHE A 224 -3.43 -12.88 10.84
C PHE A 224 -2.51 -12.01 11.73
N ARG A 225 -2.68 -12.02 13.05
CA ARG A 225 -2.00 -11.12 14.02
C ARG A 225 -0.81 -11.73 14.78
N ALA A 226 -0.35 -12.92 14.42
CA ALA A 226 0.72 -13.63 15.14
C ALA A 226 2.07 -13.53 14.44
#